data_AF-A0A1W9G8I1-F1
#
_entry.id   AF-A0A1W9G8I1-F1
#
_cell.length_a   1.000
_cell.length_b   1.000
_cell.length_c   1.000
_cell.angle_alpha   90.00
_cell.angle_beta   90.00
_cell.angle_gamma   90.00
#
_symmetry.space_group_name_H-M   'P 1'
#
loop_
_entity.id
_entity.type
_entity.pdbx_description
1 polymer ?
#
loop_
_entity_poly.entity_id
_entity_poly.type
_entity_poly.pdbx_seq_one_letter_code
_entity_poly.pdbx_strand_id
1 'polypeptide(L)'
;MHQSQAHPNMIPDLAGRGRRYVLNTTAIRPVRLDANSDAALLWLKAQLSGPTQSDSASCSLVVRRAVRLYQRHVASLLADRRLFEDERQAVRQLSRLPNLQRQRGKERRLRKATA
;
A
#
# COMPACT_ATOMS: atom_id res chain seq x y z
N MET A 1 -9.86 -28.31 38.55
CA MET A 1 -8.69 -28.00 37.68
C MET A 1 -9.04 -28.42 36.27
N HIS A 2 -9.35 -27.47 35.39
CA HIS A 2 -9.76 -27.78 34.01
C HIS A 2 -8.53 -28.19 33.19
N GLN A 3 -8.52 -29.45 32.74
CA GLN A 3 -7.62 -29.91 31.70
C GLN A 3 -8.05 -29.27 30.38
N SER A 4 -7.26 -28.32 29.89
CA SER A 4 -7.37 -27.78 28.55
C SER A 4 -7.08 -28.92 27.57
N GLN A 5 -8.09 -29.38 26.85
CA GLN A 5 -7.91 -30.32 25.75
C GLN A 5 -6.95 -29.67 24.74
N ALA A 6 -5.71 -30.16 24.69
CA ALA A 6 -4.73 -29.71 23.73
C ALA A 6 -5.27 -29.99 22.33
N HIS A 7 -5.58 -28.92 21.58
CA HIS A 7 -6.03 -29.06 20.20
C HIS A 7 -4.99 -29.83 19.40
N PRO A 8 -5.38 -30.90 18.68
CA PRO A 8 -4.46 -31.81 17.98
C PRO A 8 -3.72 -31.17 16.79
N ASN A 9 -3.85 -29.86 16.59
CA ASN A 9 -3.26 -29.11 15.47
C ASN A 9 -1.99 -28.33 15.85
N MET A 10 -1.49 -28.43 17.09
CA MET A 10 -0.31 -27.67 17.55
C MET A 10 0.99 -28.46 17.65
N ILE A 11 0.99 -29.75 17.33
CA ILE A 11 2.21 -30.58 17.37
C ILE A 11 2.71 -30.82 15.93
N PRO A 12 3.84 -30.22 15.52
CA PRO A 12 4.36 -30.28 14.15
C PRO A 12 4.68 -31.70 13.68
N ASP A 13 5.10 -32.57 14.60
CA ASP A 13 5.56 -33.93 14.28
C ASP A 13 4.41 -34.92 14.03
N LEU A 14 3.16 -34.57 14.37
CA LEU A 14 1.99 -35.45 14.30
C LEU A 14 1.09 -35.21 13.06
N ALA A 15 1.27 -34.11 12.32
CA ALA A 15 0.40 -33.75 11.20
C ALA A 15 1.08 -34.01 9.85
N GLY A 16 0.66 -35.06 9.15
CA GLY A 16 1.21 -35.50 7.86
C GLY A 16 1.30 -34.40 6.78
N ARG A 17 2.13 -34.69 5.76
CA ARG A 17 2.67 -33.87 4.63
C ARG A 17 1.72 -32.93 3.83
N GLY A 18 0.49 -32.67 4.25
CA GLY A 18 -0.54 -32.02 3.43
C GLY A 18 -1.02 -30.62 3.86
N ARG A 19 -0.48 -30.00 4.92
CA ARG A 19 -0.95 -28.67 5.36
C ARG A 19 0.18 -27.66 5.38
N ARG A 20 0.27 -26.86 4.30
CA ARG A 20 1.09 -25.64 4.27
C ARG A 20 0.60 -24.71 5.38
N TYR A 21 1.37 -24.56 6.45
CA TYR A 21 1.11 -23.53 7.46
C TYR A 21 1.33 -22.16 6.81
N VAL A 22 0.31 -21.29 6.85
CA VAL A 22 0.50 -19.86 6.55
C VAL A 22 1.20 -19.25 7.77
N LEU A 23 2.52 -19.34 7.80
CA LEU A 23 3.35 -18.84 8.91
C LEU A 23 3.52 -17.32 8.93
N ASN A 24 3.07 -16.61 7.89
CA ASN A 24 3.17 -15.15 7.81
C ASN A 24 2.01 -14.57 7.00
N THR A 25 0.91 -14.18 7.65
CA THR A 25 -0.09 -13.30 7.04
C THR A 25 0.48 -11.88 6.98
N THR A 26 1.49 -11.65 6.14
CA THR A 26 1.90 -10.29 5.81
C THR A 26 0.72 -9.62 5.12
N ALA A 27 0.19 -8.55 5.71
CA ALA A 27 -0.84 -7.74 5.08
C ALA A 27 -0.23 -7.09 3.82
N ILE A 28 -0.49 -7.69 2.66
CA ILE A 28 -0.09 -7.13 1.36
C ILE A 28 -1.14 -6.11 0.95
N ARG A 29 -0.76 -4.84 0.86
CA ARG A 29 -1.61 -3.78 0.31
C ARG A 29 -1.11 -3.39 -1.08
N PRO A 30 -1.86 -3.69 -2.16
CA PRO A 30 -1.48 -3.22 -3.49
C PRO A 30 -1.61 -1.69 -3.56
N VAL A 31 -0.58 -1.03 -4.08
CA VAL A 31 -0.56 0.43 -4.32
C VAL A 31 -0.38 0.65 -5.81
N ARG A 32 -1.22 1.52 -6.40
CA ARG A 32 -1.05 1.95 -7.79
C ARG A 32 -0.20 3.20 -7.80
N LEU A 33 0.90 3.14 -8.53
CA LEU A 33 1.78 4.28 -8.77
C LEU A 33 1.52 4.78 -10.19
N ASP A 34 1.55 6.10 -10.37
CA ASP A 34 1.71 6.69 -11.69
C ASP A 34 3.16 6.50 -12.17
N ALA A 35 3.42 6.76 -13.46
CA ALA A 35 4.72 6.52 -14.08
C ALA A 35 5.85 7.31 -13.40
N ASN A 36 5.59 8.54 -12.93
CA ASN A 36 6.61 9.35 -12.29
C ASN A 36 6.94 8.80 -10.90
N SER A 37 5.92 8.40 -10.14
CA SER A 37 6.11 7.78 -8.82
C SER A 37 6.83 6.43 -8.89
N ASP A 38 6.54 5.62 -9.92
CA ASP A 38 7.23 4.34 -10.14
C ASP A 38 8.72 4.55 -10.52
N ALA A 39 8.99 5.47 -11.45
CA ALA A 39 10.36 5.84 -11.81
C ALA A 39 11.15 6.39 -10.61
N ALA A 40 10.53 7.24 -9.79
CA ALA A 40 11.14 7.76 -8.57
C ALA A 40 11.44 6.64 -7.55
N LEU A 41 10.53 5.66 -7.40
CA LEU A 41 10.74 4.52 -6.51
C LEU A 41 11.91 3.65 -6.97
N LEU A 42 12.02 3.37 -8.27
CA LEU A 42 13.13 2.61 -8.84
C LEU A 42 14.45 3.36 -8.70
N TRP A 43 14.45 4.67 -8.93
CA TRP A 43 15.63 5.50 -8.72
C TRP A 43 16.07 5.49 -7.25
N LEU A 44 15.16 5.70 -6.29
CA LEU A 44 15.45 5.65 -4.86
C LEU A 44 16.00 4.29 -4.44
N LYS A 45 15.42 3.21 -4.95
CA LYS A 45 15.94 1.85 -4.71
C LYS A 45 17.39 1.73 -5.17
N ALA A 46 17.72 2.22 -6.36
CA ALA A 46 19.07 2.16 -6.89
C ALA A 46 20.06 2.96 -6.03
N GLN A 47 19.68 4.17 -5.60
CA GLN A 47 20.54 5.03 -4.77
C GLN A 47 20.76 4.49 -3.35
N LEU A 48 19.76 3.79 -2.80
CA LEU A 48 19.81 3.26 -1.43
C LEU A 48 20.30 1.80 -1.34
N SER A 49 20.56 1.16 -2.48
CA SER A 49 21.15 -0.18 -2.50
C SER A 49 22.66 -0.08 -2.36
N GLY A 50 23.24 -0.94 -1.53
CA GLY A 50 24.68 -1.06 -1.41
C GLY A 50 25.34 -1.74 -2.62
N PRO A 51 26.68 -1.88 -2.61
CA PRO A 51 27.44 -2.41 -3.74
C PRO A 51 27.23 -3.92 -3.97
N THR A 52 26.69 -4.64 -2.98
CA THR A 52 26.46 -6.08 -3.06
C THR A 52 24.98 -6.40 -3.21
N GLN A 53 24.65 -7.52 -3.88
CA GLN A 53 23.26 -7.95 -4.05
C GLN A 53 22.54 -8.20 -2.72
N SER A 54 23.27 -8.66 -1.70
CA SER A 54 22.77 -8.83 -0.33
C SER A 54 22.39 -7.52 0.36
N ASP A 55 22.94 -6.40 -0.09
CA ASP A 55 22.68 -5.05 0.43
C ASP A 55 21.70 -4.27 -0.48
N SER A 56 20.99 -4.97 -1.37
CA SER A 56 19.98 -4.34 -2.22
C SER A 56 18.72 -4.02 -1.42
N ALA A 57 18.30 -2.75 -1.48
CA ALA A 57 17.04 -2.33 -0.91
C ALA A 57 15.86 -2.88 -1.75
N SER A 58 14.88 -3.51 -1.10
CA SER A 58 13.62 -3.84 -1.78
C SER A 58 12.73 -2.60 -1.91
N CYS A 59 11.91 -2.53 -2.97
CA CYS A 59 10.93 -1.45 -3.13
C CYS A 59 10.03 -1.33 -1.90
N SER A 60 9.63 -2.46 -1.31
CA SER A 60 8.83 -2.50 -0.07
C SER A 60 9.53 -1.89 1.14
N LEU A 61 10.87 -1.99 1.24
CA LEU A 61 11.63 -1.32 2.30
C LEU A 61 11.67 0.19 2.08
N VAL A 62 11.92 0.62 0.84
CA VAL A 62 11.93 2.05 0.47
C VAL A 62 10.56 2.68 0.75
N VAL A 63 9.46 2.05 0.32
CA VAL A 63 8.09 2.53 0.58
C VAL A 63 7.81 2.58 2.09
N ARG A 64 8.18 1.54 2.85
CA ARG A 64 8.01 1.56 4.32
C ARG A 64 8.75 2.71 4.98
N ARG A 65 9.96 3.04 4.51
CA ARG A 65 10.72 4.19 5.01
C ARG A 65 10.06 5.50 4.61
N ALA A 66 9.65 5.65 3.36
CA ALA A 66 8.98 6.84 2.84
C ALA A 66 7.71 7.16 3.62
N VAL A 67 6.86 6.16 3.87
CA VAL A 67 5.62 6.34 4.65
C VAL A 67 5.91 6.82 6.08
N ARG A 68 6.94 6.28 6.75
CA ARG A 68 7.32 6.73 8.09
C ARG A 68 7.88 8.15 8.10
N LEU A 69 8.64 8.53 7.08
CA LEU A 69 9.14 9.91 6.93
C LEU A 69 7.99 10.88 6.69
N TYR A 70 7.07 10.53 5.78
CA TYR A 70 5.90 11.33 5.48
C TYR A 70 4.97 11.47 6.69
N GLN A 71 4.76 10.41 7.47
CA GLN A 71 4.02 10.49 8.73
C GLN A 71 4.64 11.50 9.70
N ARG A 72 5.98 11.49 9.87
CA ARG A 72 6.68 12.46 10.73
C ARG A 72 6.53 13.88 10.20
N HIS A 73 6.63 14.06 8.88
CA HIS A 73 6.41 15.34 8.23
C HIS A 73 5.00 15.85 8.52
N VAL A 74 3.96 15.07 8.24
CA VAL A 74 2.56 15.45 8.51
C VAL A 74 2.35 15.74 9.99
N ALA A 75 2.94 14.95 10.90
CA ALA A 75 2.86 15.22 12.33
C ALA A 75 3.48 16.57 12.72
N SER A 76 4.58 16.97 12.07
CA SER A 76 5.18 18.29 12.29
C SER A 76 4.31 19.44 11.77
N LEU A 77 3.52 19.20 10.73
CA LEU A 77 2.59 20.21 10.19
C LEU A 77 1.36 20.43 11.08
N LEU A 78 1.02 19.50 11.99
CA LEU A 78 -0.17 19.64 12.84
C LEU A 78 -0.15 20.89 13.74
N ALA A 79 1.04 21.43 14.02
CA ALA A 79 1.20 22.67 14.76
C ALA A 79 0.78 23.91 13.94
N ASP A 80 0.89 23.87 12.61
CA ASP A 80 0.45 24.92 11.70
C ASP A 80 -0.72 24.46 10.84
N ARG A 81 -1.91 24.93 11.22
CA ARG A 81 -3.16 24.56 10.55
C ARG A 81 -3.20 24.94 9.07
N ARG A 82 -2.51 26.01 8.63
CA ARG A 82 -2.51 26.40 7.22
C ARG A 82 -1.72 25.41 6.38
N LEU A 83 -0.49 25.10 6.80
CA LEU A 83 0.36 24.15 6.10
C LEU A 83 -0.25 22.74 6.06
N PHE A 84 -0.90 22.32 7.15
CA PHE A 84 -1.61 21.04 7.14
C PHE A 84 -2.79 21.00 6.15
N GLU A 85 -3.52 22.11 6.01
CA GLU A 85 -4.61 22.22 5.05
C GLU A 85 -4.11 22.21 3.60
N ASP A 86 -2.99 22.89 3.31
CA ASP A 86 -2.34 22.86 2.01
C ASP A 86 -1.90 21.44 1.63
N GLU A 87 -1.25 20.72 2.56
CA GLU A 87 -0.85 19.33 2.37
C GLU A 87 -2.06 18.41 2.11
N ARG A 88 -3.13 18.61 2.88
CA ARG A 88 -4.39 17.88 2.69
C ARG A 88 -4.99 18.13 1.30
N GLN A 89 -4.92 19.36 0.81
CA GLN A 89 -5.41 19.72 -0.52
C GLN A 89 -4.54 19.11 -1.63
N ALA A 90 -3.22 19.11 -1.48
CA ALA A 90 -2.29 18.49 -2.43
C ALA A 90 -2.59 16.99 -2.62
N VAL A 91 -2.75 16.25 -1.52
CA VAL A 91 -3.12 14.82 -1.57
C VAL A 91 -4.46 14.60 -2.29
N ARG A 92 -5.45 15.47 -2.05
CA ARG A 92 -6.76 15.38 -2.71
C ARG A 92 -6.68 15.64 -4.21
N GLN A 93 -5.84 16.57 -4.66
CA GLN A 93 -5.65 16.85 -6.08
C GLN A 93 -5.08 15.64 -6.82
N LEU A 94 -4.14 14.92 -6.19
CA LEU A 94 -3.55 13.68 -6.72
C LEU A 94 -4.54 12.49 -6.68
N SER A 95 -5.53 12.53 -5.79
CA SER A 95 -6.57 11.49 -5.66
C SER A 95 -7.71 11.57 -6.69
N ARG A 96 -7.63 12.44 -7.70
CA ARG A 96 -8.69 12.56 -8.73
C ARG A 96 -8.80 11.25 -9.51
N LEU A 97 -9.68 10.37 -9.03
CA LEU A 97 -10.15 9.17 -9.69
C LEU A 97 -10.58 9.53 -11.13
N PRO A 98 -10.36 8.64 -12.11
CA PRO A 98 -10.83 8.83 -13.48
C PRO A 98 -12.36 8.68 -13.53
N ASN A 99 -13.11 9.66 -13.00
CA ASN A 99 -14.57 9.64 -12.96
C ASN A 99 -15.23 10.45 -14.09
N LEU A 100 -14.45 11.03 -15.01
CA LEU A 100 -14.99 11.75 -16.18
C LEU A 100 -15.50 10.83 -17.29
N GLN A 101 -15.00 9.59 -17.41
CA GLN A 101 -15.48 8.67 -18.45
C GLN A 101 -16.84 8.03 -18.13
N ARG A 102 -17.19 7.87 -16.84
CA ARG A 102 -18.47 7.26 -16.43
C ARG A 102 -19.68 8.16 -16.62
N GLN A 103 -19.51 9.49 -16.61
CA GLN A 103 -20.59 10.43 -16.90
C GLN A 103 -20.89 10.49 -18.40
N ARG A 104 -19.87 10.53 -19.26
CA ARG A 104 -20.06 10.47 -20.73
C ARG A 104 -20.78 9.20 -21.17
N GLY A 105 -20.49 8.05 -20.58
CA GLY A 105 -21.20 6.80 -20.88
C GLY A 105 -22.69 6.81 -20.49
N LYS A 106 -23.05 7.48 -19.38
CA LYS A 106 -24.45 7.64 -18.96
C LYS A 106 -25.19 8.66 -19.83
N GLU A 107 -24.60 9.80 -20.16
CA GLU A 107 -25.20 10.78 -21.08
C GLU A 107 -25.42 10.19 -22.48
N ARG A 108 -24.46 9.42 -23.00
CA ARG A 108 -24.60 8.78 -24.32
C ARG A 108 -25.71 7.73 -24.35
N ARG A 109 -25.94 7.02 -23.23
CA ARG A 109 -27.05 6.07 -23.07
C ARG A 109 -28.40 6.79 -22.91
N LEU A 110 -28.45 7.87 -22.14
CA LEU A 110 -29.67 8.69 -22.01
C LEU A 110 -30.08 9.30 -23.36
N ARG A 111 -29.13 9.88 -24.12
CA ARG A 111 -29.42 10.46 -25.44
C ARG A 111 -29.91 9.44 -26.48
N LYS A 112 -29.52 8.17 -26.35
CA LYS A 112 -30.01 7.06 -27.18
C LYS A 112 -31.36 6.49 -26.73
N ALA A 113 -31.80 6.79 -25.51
CA ALA A 113 -33.09 6.32 -24.98
C ALA A 113 -34.22 7.34 -25.22
N THR A 114 -33.88 8.58 -25.56
CA THR A 114 -34.80 9.68 -25.84
C THR A 114 -34.88 10.07 -27.32
N ALA A 115 -34.21 9.30 -28.20
CA ALA A 115 -34.28 9.41 -29.66
C ALA A 115 -34.85 8.11 -30.21
#